data_AF-A0A9E2E9K2-F1
#
_entry.id   AF-A0A9E2E9K2-F1
#
_cell.length_a   1.000
_cell.length_b   1.000
_cell.length_c   1.000
_cell.angle_alpha   90.00
_cell.angle_beta   90.00
_cell.angle_gamma   90.00
#
_symmetry.space_group_name_H-M   'P 1'
#
loop_
_entity.id
_entity.type
_entity.pdbx_description
1 polymer ?
#
loop_
_entity_poly.entity_id
_entity_poly.type
_entity_poly.pdbx_seq_one_letter_code
_entity_poly.pdbx_strand_id
1 'polypeptide(L)' 'TMPTLVLVGDQDRSTTPYDSIPLWEGIPNAEFCILPATAHGIHLEEPELFNLVLKKFLLRHAG' A
#
# COMPACT_ATOMS: atom_id res chain seq x y z
N THR A 1 6.92 -16.09 -9.16
CA THR A 1 6.46 -15.08 -8.17
C THR A 1 6.28 -13.77 -8.90
N MET A 2 5.44 -12.86 -8.41
CA MET A 2 5.17 -11.55 -9.04
C MET A 2 5.34 -10.45 -7.99
N PRO A 3 5.95 -9.29 -8.32
CA PRO A 3 5.98 -8.16 -7.40
C PRO A 3 4.58 -7.75 -6.95
N THR A 4 4.41 -7.49 -5.65
CA THR A 4 3.13 -7.07 -5.07
C THR A 4 3.37 -5.92 -4.10
N LEU A 5 2.47 -4.93 -4.10
CA LEU A 5 2.47 -3.84 -3.14
C LEU A 5 1.18 -3.92 -2.31
N VAL A 6 1.33 -4.00 -0.99
CA VAL A 6 0.24 -3.84 -0.03
C VAL A 6 0.28 -2.40 0.50
N LEU A 7 -0.82 -1.67 0.34
CA LEU A 7 -0.91 -0.24 0.64
C LEU A 7 -2.17 0.05 1.46
N VAL A 8 -2.04 0.69 2.61
CA VAL A 8 -3.14 0.95 3.54
C VAL A 8 -2.98 2.31 4.24
N GLY A 9 -4.08 2.94 4.65
CA GLY A 9 -4.04 4.17 5.45
C GLY A 9 -3.88 3.88 6.95
N ASP A 10 -3.15 4.72 7.69
CA ASP A 10 -2.95 4.59 9.13
C ASP A 10 -4.24 4.75 9.97
N GLN A 11 -5.26 5.39 9.41
CA GLN A 11 -6.57 5.62 10.03
C GLN A 11 -7.67 4.75 9.42
N ASP A 12 -7.32 3.78 8.57
CA ASP A 12 -8.31 2.84 8.01
C ASP A 12 -8.93 1.99 9.13
N ARG A 13 -10.26 1.99 9.19
CA ARG A 13 -11.06 1.22 10.15
C ARG A 13 -11.82 0.06 9.50
N SER A 14 -11.88 0.02 8.17
CA SER A 14 -12.52 -1.03 7.39
C SER A 14 -11.54 -2.18 7.16
N THR A 15 -10.31 -1.83 6.80
CA THR A 15 -9.17 -2.75 6.63
C THR A 15 -7.97 -2.14 7.33
N THR A 16 -7.82 -2.43 8.62
CA THR A 16 -6.79 -1.76 9.43
C THR A 16 -5.39 -2.15 8.96
N PRO A 17 -4.35 -1.38 9.33
CA PRO A 17 -2.96 -1.80 9.08
C PRO A 17 -2.64 -3.19 9.66
N TYR A 18 -3.25 -3.56 10.78
CA TYR A 18 -3.08 -4.88 11.38
C TYR A 18 -3.66 -6.00 10.50
N ASP A 19 -4.80 -5.76 9.85
CA ASP A 19 -5.40 -6.71 8.90
C ASP A 19 -4.55 -6.87 7.63
N SER A 20 -3.77 -5.84 7.27
CA SER A 20 -2.92 -5.83 6.08
C SER A 20 -1.56 -6.54 6.28
N ILE A 21 -1.07 -6.63 7.53
CA ILE A 21 0.22 -7.29 7.83
C ILE A 21 0.23 -8.76 7.39
N PRO A 22 -0.76 -9.61 7.73
CA PRO A 22 -0.78 -11.00 7.28
C PRO A 22 -0.80 -11.16 5.75
N LEU A 23 -1.43 -10.23 5.03
CA LEU A 23 -1.42 -10.21 3.56
C LEU A 23 -0.01 -9.97 3.02
N TRP A 24 0.68 -8.97 3.57
CA TRP A 24 2.06 -8.66 3.20
C TRP A 24 3.02 -9.82 3.52
N GLU A 25 2.95 -10.37 4.74
CA GLU A 25 3.82 -11.48 5.17
C GLU A 25 3.55 -12.78 4.38
N GLY A 26 2.31 -12.98 3.93
CA GLY A 26 1.90 -14.16 3.18
C GLY A 26 2.27 -14.16 1.70
N ILE A 27 2.64 -13.00 1.12
CA ILE A 27 2.93 -12.88 -0.32
C ILE A 27 4.45 -12.79 -0.55
N PRO A 28 5.06 -13.75 -1.27
CA PRO A 28 6.49 -13.71 -1.56
C PRO A 28 6.90 -12.44 -2.32
N ASN A 29 7.94 -11.77 -1.82
CA ASN A 29 8.48 -10.51 -2.37
C ASN A 29 7.50 -9.33 -2.35
N ALA A 30 6.51 -9.33 -1.47
CA ALA A 30 5.63 -8.18 -1.30
C ALA A 30 6.33 -7.00 -0.60
N GLU A 31 6.02 -5.81 -1.08
CA GLU A 31 6.31 -4.54 -0.42
C GLU A 31 5.10 -4.09 0.40
N PHE A 32 5.33 -3.40 1.51
CA PHE A 32 4.27 -2.88 2.38
C PHE A 32 4.49 -1.40 2.67
N CYS A 33 3.40 -0.62 2.61
CA CYS A 33 3.44 0.80 2.89
C CYS A 33 2.15 1.24 3.61
N ILE A 34 2.32 2.01 4.68
CA ILE A 34 1.24 2.65 5.42
C ILE A 34 1.30 4.15 5.11
N LEU A 35 0.19 4.73 4.64
CA LEU A 35 0.07 6.16 4.36
C LEU A 35 -0.40 6.89 5.62
N PRO A 36 0.31 7.94 6.06
CA PRO A 36 -0.09 8.73 7.23
C PRO A 36 -1.32 9.58 6.92
N ALA A 37 -2.11 9.86 7.95
CA ALA A 37 -3.28 10.74 7.91
C ALA A 37 -4.33 10.37 6.85
N THR A 38 -4.51 9.09 6.55
CA THR A 38 -5.49 8.62 5.56
C THR A 38 -6.31 7.45 6.08
N ALA A 39 -7.60 7.43 5.77
CA ALA A 39 -8.50 6.33 6.06
C ALA A 39 -8.52 5.31 4.92
N HIS A 40 -9.67 4.69 4.66
CA HIS A 40 -9.80 3.64 3.64
C HIS A 40 -9.59 4.16 2.21
N GLY A 41 -9.95 5.41 1.96
CA GLY A 41 -9.97 6.02 0.63
C GLY A 41 -8.65 6.67 0.24
N ILE A 42 -7.50 6.03 0.51
CA ILE A 42 -6.17 6.66 0.39
C ILE A 42 -5.89 7.36 -0.96
N HIS A 43 -6.46 6.86 -2.05
CA HIS A 43 -6.29 7.40 -3.41
C HIS A 43 -7.16 8.65 -3.68
N LEU A 44 -8.19 8.87 -2.86
CA LEU A 44 -9.05 10.06 -2.88
C LEU A 44 -8.59 11.10 -1.85
N GLU A 45 -8.13 10.65 -0.69
CA GLU A 45 -7.73 11.49 0.43
C GLU A 45 -6.37 12.17 0.18
N GLU A 46 -5.36 11.40 -0.25
CA GLU A 46 -4.01 11.90 -0.53
C GLU A 46 -3.52 11.41 -1.91
N PRO A 47 -4.13 11.89 -3.01
CA PRO A 47 -3.87 11.37 -4.36
C PRO A 47 -2.42 11.56 -4.79
N GLU A 48 -1.75 12.65 -4.41
CA GLU A 48 -0.34 12.87 -4.74
C GLU A 48 0.56 11.84 -4.07
N LEU A 49 0.35 11.57 -2.77
CA LEU A 49 1.15 10.62 -2.02
C LEU A 49 0.91 9.18 -2.50
N PHE A 50 -0.36 8.82 -2.70
CA PHE A 50 -0.74 7.54 -3.29
C PHE A 50 -0.05 7.31 -4.64
N ASN A 51 -0.15 8.29 -5.56
CA ASN A 51 0.47 8.20 -6.88
C ASN A 51 1.99 8.14 -6.82
N LEU A 52 2.63 8.82 -5.86
CA LEU A 52 4.07 8.75 -5.66
C LEU A 52 4.50 7.33 -5.27
N VAL A 53 3.82 6.70 -4.32
CA VAL A 53 4.12 5.34 -3.87
C VAL A 53 3.89 4.35 -5.02
N LEU A 54 2.75 4.45 -5.70
CA LEU A 54 2.41 3.59 -6.84
C LEU A 54 3.44 3.72 -7.97
N LYS A 55 3.83 4.94 -8.36
CA LYS A 55 4.85 5.17 -9.39
C LYS A 55 6.21 4.58 -9.01
N LYS A 56 6.65 4.75 -7.75
CA LYS A 56 7.92 4.17 -7.28
C LYS A 56 7.91 2.65 -7.38
N PHE A 57 6.81 2.01 -7.00
CA PHE A 57 6.65 0.56 -7.13
C PHE A 57 6.69 0.13 -8.61
N LEU A 58 5.88 0.74 -9.46
CA LEU A 58 5.81 0.39 -10.88
C LEU A 58 7.15 0.61 -11.61
N LEU A 59 7.87 1.69 -11.32
CA LEU A 59 9.19 1.97 -11.93
C LEU A 59 10.26 0.97 -11.48
N ARG A 60 10.21 0.49 -10.22
CA ARG A 60 11.16 -0.52 -9.73
C ARG A 60 10.97 -1.87 -10.40
N HIS A 61 9.74 -2.19 -10.79
CA HIS A 61 9.35 -3.48 -11.37
C HIS A 61 8.96 -3.39 -12.85
N ALA A 62 9.28 -2.26 -13.50
CA ALA A 62 9.17 -2.12 -14.95
C ALA A 62 10.25 -3.01 -15.58
N GLY A 63 9.83 -4.03 -16.34
CA GLY A 63 10.70 -4.95 -17.06
C GLY A 63 11.52 -4.27 -18.15
#